data_AF-A0A7C9E1W9-F1
#
_entry.id   AF-A0A7C9E1W9-F1
#
_cell.length_a   1.000
_cell.length_b   1.000
_cell.length_c   1.000
_cell.angle_alpha   90.00
_cell.angle_beta   90.00
_cell.angle_gamma   90.00
#
_symmetry.space_group_name_H-M   'P 1'
#
loop_
_entity.id
_entity.type
_entity.pdbx_description
1 polymer ?
#
loop_
_entity_poly.entity_id
_entity_poly.type
_entity_poly.pdbx_seq_one_letter_code
_entity_poly.pdbx_strand_id
1 'polypeptide(L)'
;YCALGSESVLPKEQFQELVLGLELAGFPFIAVLKSPTDCETIESALPEGFLERVKERGIVQNTWVQQHLILKHPSVGCFVTHCGAGSLSEALVSECQLVLVPQFGDQFLNARLMSEELRVGV
;
A
#
# COMPACT_ATOMS: atom_id res chain seq x y z
N TYR A 1 1.99 6.48 1.41
CA TYR A 1 1.73 5.35 2.32
C TYR A 1 1.10 4.24 1.49
N CYS A 2 1.52 3.00 1.68
CA CYS A 2 1.00 1.84 0.97
C CYS A 2 0.63 0.76 1.99
N ALA A 3 -0.61 0.30 1.95
CA ALA A 3 -1.06 -0.81 2.77
C ALA A 3 -2.21 -1.57 2.09
N LEU A 4 -2.12 -2.89 2.09
CA LEU A 4 -3.13 -3.77 1.47
C LEU A 4 -4.03 -4.45 2.51
N GLY A 5 -4.21 -3.81 3.66
CA GLY A 5 -5.06 -4.31 4.74
C GLY A 5 -4.43 -5.46 5.51
N SER A 6 -5.23 -6.08 6.39
CA SER A 6 -4.78 -7.16 7.27
C SER A 6 -4.81 -8.54 6.65
N GLU A 7 -5.53 -8.71 5.55
CA GLU A 7 -5.86 -10.03 4.97
C GLU A 7 -5.17 -10.29 3.63
N SER A 8 -4.73 -9.25 2.91
CA SER A 8 -4.10 -9.42 1.61
C SER A 8 -2.67 -9.92 1.75
N VAL A 9 -2.41 -11.11 1.20
CA VAL A 9 -1.08 -11.68 1.04
C VAL A 9 -0.81 -11.77 -0.46
N LEU A 10 0.22 -11.07 -0.91
CA LEU A 10 0.61 -11.05 -2.32
C LEU A 10 1.48 -12.27 -2.65
N PRO A 11 1.40 -12.82 -3.87
CA PRO A 11 2.46 -13.62 -4.43
C PRO A 11 3.79 -12.84 -4.44
N LYS A 12 4.92 -13.55 -4.33
CA LYS A 12 6.25 -12.92 -4.27
C LYS A 12 6.50 -11.99 -5.45
N GLU A 13 6.13 -12.40 -6.66
CA GLU A 13 6.34 -11.58 -7.86
C GLU A 13 5.56 -10.25 -7.77
N GLN A 14 4.28 -10.29 -7.37
CA GLN A 14 3.48 -9.07 -7.24
C GLN A 14 3.97 -8.14 -6.12
N PHE A 15 4.42 -8.72 -5.00
CA PHE A 15 5.06 -7.95 -3.94
C PHE A 15 6.31 -7.23 -4.43
N GLN A 16 7.17 -7.93 -5.19
CA GLN A 16 8.39 -7.35 -5.75
C GLN A 16 8.07 -6.23 -6.74
N GLU A 17 7.13 -6.42 -7.66
CA GLU A 17 6.69 -5.38 -8.58
C GLU A 17 6.12 -4.16 -7.86
N LEU A 18 5.35 -4.36 -6.79
CA LEU A 18 4.80 -3.26 -5.99
C LEU A 18 5.92 -2.42 -5.36
N VAL A 19 6.91 -3.05 -4.71
CA VAL A 19 7.99 -2.29 -4.06
C VAL A 19 8.94 -1.66 -5.08
N LEU A 20 9.19 -2.31 -6.22
CA LEU A 20 9.94 -1.71 -7.33
C LEU A 20 9.20 -0.53 -7.95
N GLY A 21 7.87 -0.59 -8.07
CA GLY A 21 7.05 0.54 -8.49
C GLY A 21 7.17 1.75 -7.53
N LEU A 22 7.14 1.50 -6.22
CA LEU A 22 7.37 2.53 -5.20
C LEU A 22 8.80 3.10 -5.28
N GLU A 23 9.79 2.25 -5.54
CA GLU A 23 11.16 2.68 -5.79
C GLU A 23 11.24 3.61 -7.00
N LEU A 24 10.68 3.20 -8.14
CA LEU A 24 10.68 3.94 -9.40
C LEU A 24 9.92 5.26 -9.32
N ALA A 25 8.87 5.35 -8.49
CA ALA A 25 8.11 6.58 -8.29
C ALA A 25 8.95 7.73 -7.72
N GLY A 26 10.11 7.44 -7.10
CA GLY A 26 11.05 8.46 -6.62
C GLY A 26 10.63 9.22 -5.36
N PHE A 27 9.40 9.03 -4.86
CA PHE A 27 8.89 9.68 -3.65
C PHE A 27 9.24 8.91 -2.36
N PRO A 28 9.21 9.56 -1.18
CA PRO A 28 9.26 8.87 0.09
C PRO A 28 8.02 8.00 0.30
N PHE A 29 8.21 6.81 0.89
CA PHE A 29 7.12 5.88 1.13
C PHE A 29 7.28 5.10 2.43
N ILE A 30 6.12 4.73 2.98
CA ILE A 30 5.99 3.72 4.02
C ILE A 30 5.09 2.64 3.43
N ALA A 31 5.60 1.43 3.29
CA ALA A 31 4.87 0.26 2.82
C ALA A 31 4.68 -0.72 3.99
N VAL A 32 3.42 -0.89 4.41
CA VAL A 32 3.02 -1.84 5.43
C VAL A 32 2.31 -2.99 4.74
N LEU A 33 3.04 -4.07 4.53
CA LEU A 33 2.64 -5.19 3.70
C LEU A 33 2.82 -6.49 4.49
N LYS A 34 2.04 -7.53 4.14
CA LYS A 34 2.28 -8.88 4.67
C LYS A 34 3.50 -9.49 3.99
N SER A 35 4.20 -10.39 4.69
CA SER A 35 5.16 -11.29 4.04
C SER A 35 4.47 -11.99 2.86
N PRO A 36 5.07 -12.02 1.67
CA PRO A 36 4.47 -12.68 0.51
C PRO A 36 4.28 -14.18 0.73
N THR A 37 3.43 -14.78 -0.10
CA THR A 37 3.23 -16.24 -0.11
C THR A 37 4.58 -16.95 -0.24
N ASP A 38 4.76 -18.02 0.52
CA ASP A 38 5.98 -18.85 0.54
C ASP A 38 7.27 -18.14 1.01
N CYS A 39 7.16 -16.96 1.61
CA CYS A 39 8.28 -16.24 2.24
C CYS A 39 8.07 -16.12 3.76
N GLU A 40 9.06 -16.50 4.56
CA GLU A 40 8.96 -16.38 6.03
C GLU A 40 8.95 -14.91 6.48
N THR A 41 9.68 -14.05 5.78
CA THR A 41 9.85 -12.64 6.15
C THR A 41 9.78 -11.72 4.94
N ILE A 42 9.60 -10.41 5.18
CA ILE A 42 9.66 -9.42 4.10
C ILE A 42 11.06 -9.36 3.50
N GLU A 43 12.09 -9.41 4.33
CA GLU A 43 13.48 -9.24 3.93
C GLU A 43 13.92 -10.30 2.93
N SER A 44 13.44 -11.54 3.09
CA SER A 44 13.71 -12.64 2.15
C SER A 44 12.94 -12.52 0.81
N ALA A 45 11.91 -11.69 0.78
CA ALA A 45 11.10 -11.45 -0.42
C ALA A 45 11.54 -10.20 -1.21
N LEU A 46 12.25 -9.27 -0.57
CA LEU A 46 12.69 -8.03 -1.22
C LEU A 46 13.68 -8.30 -2.37
N PRO A 47 13.66 -7.47 -3.44
CA PRO A 47 14.67 -7.54 -4.49
C PRO A 47 16.09 -7.34 -3.93
N GLU A 48 17.08 -7.96 -4.57
CA GLU A 48 18.48 -7.82 -4.16
C GLU A 48 18.89 -6.34 -4.11
N GLY A 49 19.53 -5.93 -3.01
CA GLY A 49 20.00 -4.55 -2.79
C GLY A 49 18.90 -3.51 -2.58
N PHE A 50 17.62 -3.89 -2.52
CA PHE A 50 16.49 -2.95 -2.44
C PHE A 50 16.59 -1.99 -1.25
N LEU A 51 16.85 -2.51 -0.04
CA LEU A 51 16.91 -1.70 1.17
C LEU A 51 18.00 -0.62 1.09
N GLU A 52 19.15 -0.92 0.48
CA GLU A 52 20.21 0.08 0.27
C GLU A 52 19.81 1.17 -0.72
N ARG A 53 19.06 0.83 -1.78
CA ARG A 53 18.58 1.81 -2.77
C ARG A 53 17.51 2.75 -2.23
N VAL A 54 16.74 2.31 -1.23
CA VAL A 54 15.64 3.11 -0.66
C VAL A 54 15.90 3.66 0.74
N LYS A 55 17.05 3.38 1.36
CA LYS A 55 17.32 3.67 2.79
C LYS A 55 17.02 5.09 3.28
N GLU A 56 17.10 6.10 2.42
CA GLU A 56 16.85 7.50 2.78
C GLU A 56 15.38 7.93 2.60
N ARG A 57 14.55 7.09 1.97
CA ARG A 57 13.20 7.48 1.53
C ARG A 57 12.12 6.41 1.71
N GLY A 58 12.49 5.16 1.94
CA GLY A 58 11.58 4.03 1.92
C GLY A 58 11.66 3.17 3.18
N ILE A 59 10.50 2.83 3.73
CA ILE A 59 10.36 1.84 4.80
C ILE A 59 9.42 0.74 4.30
N VAL A 60 9.81 -0.52 4.44
CA VAL A 60 8.96 -1.69 4.18
C VAL A 60 8.93 -2.54 5.44
N GLN A 61 7.73 -2.83 5.96
CA GLN A 61 7.58 -3.56 7.22
C GLN A 61 6.32 -4.43 7.26
N ASN A 62 6.42 -5.58 7.91
CA ASN A 62 5.30 -6.48 8.21
C ASN A 62 4.91 -6.31 9.67
N THR A 63 4.34 -5.15 9.99
CA THR A 63 3.83 -4.85 11.33
C THR A 63 2.48 -4.18 11.25
N TRP A 64 1.69 -4.31 12.31
CA TRP A 64 0.46 -3.54 12.41
C TRP A 64 0.80 -2.09 12.76
N VAL A 65 0.07 -1.15 12.15
CA VAL A 65 0.23 0.29 12.38
C VAL A 65 -1.11 0.96 12.65
N GLN A 66 -1.08 2.10 13.33
CA GLN A 66 -2.24 2.97 13.47
C GLN A 66 -2.49 3.73 12.17
N GLN A 67 -3.07 3.05 11.18
CA GLN A 67 -3.29 3.55 9.81
C GLN A 67 -3.94 4.95 9.79
N HIS A 68 -5.00 5.15 10.58
CA HIS A 68 -5.67 6.45 10.70
C HIS A 68 -4.73 7.61 11.11
N LEU A 69 -3.73 7.37 11.96
CA LEU A 69 -2.76 8.40 12.34
C LEU A 69 -1.79 8.71 11.20
N ILE A 70 -1.39 7.68 10.44
CA ILE A 70 -0.54 7.86 9.25
C ILE A 70 -1.29 8.67 8.19
N LEU A 71 -2.54 8.30 7.89
CA LEU A 71 -3.36 8.99 6.89
C LEU A 71 -3.68 10.44 7.27
N LYS A 72 -3.74 10.77 8.56
CA LYS A 72 -3.93 12.14 9.05
C LYS A 72 -2.65 12.97 9.04
N HIS A 73 -1.49 12.34 8.89
CA HIS A 73 -0.22 13.05 8.98
C HIS A 73 0.01 13.93 7.74
N PRO A 74 0.35 15.23 7.87
CA PRO A 74 0.42 16.16 6.75
C PRO A 74 1.52 15.82 5.71
N SER A 75 2.49 14.98 6.08
CA SER A 75 3.50 14.47 5.14
C SER A 75 3.01 13.33 4.23
N VAL A 76 1.79 12.81 4.43
CA VAL A 76 1.23 11.74 3.62
C VAL A 76 0.27 12.33 2.60
N GLY A 77 0.72 12.41 1.34
CA GLY A 77 -0.11 12.93 0.24
C GLY A 77 -0.76 11.85 -0.63
N CYS A 78 -0.39 10.57 -0.45
CA CYS A 78 -0.87 9.48 -1.28
C CYS A 78 -1.05 8.19 -0.46
N PHE A 79 -2.16 7.49 -0.71
CA PHE A 79 -2.49 6.20 -0.12
C PHE A 79 -2.74 5.15 -1.20
N VAL A 80 -1.85 4.16 -1.29
CA VAL A 80 -2.04 2.94 -2.08
C VAL A 80 -2.79 1.92 -1.23
N THR A 81 -4.00 1.55 -1.65
CA THR A 81 -4.95 0.78 -0.83
C THR A 81 -5.56 -0.40 -1.56
N HIS A 82 -5.81 -1.48 -0.82
CA HIS A 82 -6.60 -2.63 -1.28
C HIS A 82 -8.10 -2.36 -1.42
N CYS A 83 -8.59 -1.14 -1.13
CA CYS A 83 -10.00 -0.77 -1.29
C CYS A 83 -10.97 -1.51 -0.35
N GLY A 84 -10.49 -2.03 0.79
CA GLY A 84 -11.38 -2.52 1.85
C GLY A 84 -12.16 -1.38 2.50
N ALA A 85 -13.43 -1.62 2.83
CA ALA A 85 -14.36 -0.58 3.30
C ALA A 85 -13.82 0.23 4.49
N GLY A 86 -13.16 -0.41 5.47
CA GLY A 86 -12.55 0.28 6.61
C GLY A 86 -11.42 1.23 6.18
N SER A 87 -10.54 0.79 5.27
CA SER A 87 -9.45 1.63 4.76
C SER A 87 -9.96 2.78 3.91
N LEU A 88 -11.02 2.56 3.12
CA LEU A 88 -11.66 3.64 2.35
C LEU A 88 -12.34 4.66 3.26
N SER A 89 -13.01 4.21 4.34
CA SER A 89 -13.60 5.13 5.30
C SER A 89 -12.56 6.04 5.97
N GLU A 90 -11.37 5.51 6.30
CA GLU A 90 -10.27 6.32 6.84
C GLU A 90 -9.66 7.24 5.77
N ALA A 91 -9.57 6.76 4.53
CA ALA A 91 -9.00 7.50 3.42
C ALA A 91 -9.87 8.71 3.01
N LEU A 92 -11.19 8.54 2.98
CA LEU A 92 -12.16 9.59 2.58
C LEU A 92 -12.19 10.79 3.54
N VAL A 93 -11.72 10.61 4.78
CA VAL A 93 -11.58 11.70 5.77
C VAL A 93 -10.15 12.24 5.83
N SER A 94 -9.27 11.81 4.92
CA SER A 94 -7.91 12.31 4.76
C SER A 94 -7.80 13.21 3.52
N GLU A 95 -6.66 13.88 3.36
CA GLU A 95 -6.35 14.68 2.16
C GLU A 95 -5.52 13.89 1.12
N CYS A 96 -5.41 12.56 1.29
CA CYS A 96 -4.59 11.71 0.43
C CYS A 96 -5.23 11.50 -0.94
N GLN A 97 -4.41 11.53 -2.00
CA GLN A 97 -4.76 10.92 -3.29
C GLN A 97 -4.78 9.40 -3.16
N LEU A 98 -5.74 8.73 -3.78
CA LEU A 98 -5.91 7.28 -3.67
C LEU A 98 -5.40 6.55 -4.92
N VAL A 99 -4.63 5.49 -4.70
CA VAL A 99 -4.27 4.50 -5.72
C VAL A 99 -4.95 3.20 -5.35
N LEU A 100 -5.82 2.72 -6.23
CA LEU A 100 -6.77 1.64 -5.97
C LEU A 100 -6.21 0.32 -6.49
N VAL A 101 -5.82 -0.56 -5.56
CA VAL A 101 -5.19 -1.86 -5.88
C VAL A 101 -6.01 -2.99 -5.24
N PRO A 102 -7.28 -3.22 -5.66
CA PRO A 102 -8.14 -4.23 -5.05
C PRO A 102 -7.56 -5.64 -5.19
N GLN A 103 -7.74 -6.46 -4.16
CA GLN A 103 -7.13 -7.79 -4.06
C GLN A 103 -8.17 -8.91 -4.16
N PHE A 104 -9.31 -8.78 -3.49
CA PHE A 104 -10.35 -9.82 -3.48
C PHE A 104 -11.74 -9.29 -3.10
N GLY A 105 -12.76 -10.09 -3.38
CA GLY A 105 -14.12 -9.87 -2.86
C GLY A 105 -14.76 -8.55 -3.31
N ASP A 106 -15.33 -7.83 -2.35
CA ASP A 106 -16.04 -6.56 -2.56
C ASP A 106 -15.09 -5.39 -2.91
N GLN A 107 -13.78 -5.55 -2.68
CA GLN A 107 -12.78 -4.52 -2.96
C GLN A 107 -12.79 -4.07 -4.41
N PHE A 108 -13.08 -4.96 -5.37
CA PHE A 108 -13.18 -4.61 -6.79
C PHE A 108 -14.36 -3.68 -7.08
N LEU A 109 -15.51 -3.92 -6.43
CA LEU A 109 -16.68 -3.04 -6.55
C LEU A 109 -16.42 -1.70 -5.86
N ASN A 110 -15.77 -1.73 -4.69
CA ASN A 110 -15.38 -0.53 -3.98
C ASN A 110 -14.40 0.32 -4.82
N ALA A 111 -13.39 -0.30 -5.44
CA ALA A 111 -12.44 0.38 -6.32
C ALA A 111 -13.16 1.04 -7.49
N ARG A 112 -14.07 0.31 -8.16
CA ARG A 112 -14.87 0.84 -9.26
C ARG A 112 -15.74 2.02 -8.85
N LEU A 113 -16.41 1.93 -7.70
CA LEU A 113 -17.20 3.03 -7.14
C LEU A 113 -16.32 4.27 -6.88
N MET A 114 -15.14 4.06 -6.28
CA MET A 114 -14.21 5.15 -5.95
C MET A 114 -13.61 5.82 -7.20
N SER A 115 -13.31 5.07 -8.26
CA SER A 115 -12.71 5.61 -9.49
C SER A 115 -13.74 6.19 -10.47
N GLU A 116 -14.83 5.47 -10.76
CA GLU A 116 -15.77 5.84 -11.83
C GLU A 116 -16.81 6.87 -11.34
N GLU A 117 -17.43 6.60 -10.19
CA GLU A 117 -18.55 7.39 -9.68
C GLU A 117 -18.08 8.57 -8.83
N LEU A 118 -17.24 8.30 -7.83
CA LEU A 118 -16.74 9.34 -6.90
C LEU A 118 -15.53 10.09 -7.43
N ARG A 119 -14.75 9.46 -8.33
CA ARG A 119 -13.55 10.05 -8.97
C ARG A 119 -12.52 10.55 -7.96
N VAL A 120 -12.31 9.78 -6.90
CA VAL A 120 -11.39 10.10 -5.79
C VAL A 120 -10.10 9.28 -5.82
N GLY A 121 -9.94 8.39 -6.79
CA GLY A 121 -8.75 7.55 -6.92
C GLY A 121 -8.49 7.11 -8.36
N VAL A 122 -7.26 6.64 -8.59
CA VAL A 122 -6.77 6.08 -9.85
C VAL A 122 -6.50 4.59 -9.76
#